data_AF-B8IAB7-F1
#
_entry.id   AF-B8IAB7-F1
#
_cell.length_a   1.000
_cell.length_b   1.000
_cell.length_c   1.000
_cell.angle_alpha   90.00
_cell.angle_beta   90.00
_cell.angle_gamma   90.00
#
_symmetry.space_group_name_H-M   'P 1'
#
loop_
_entity.id
_entity.type
_entity.pdbx_description
1 polymer ?
#
loop_
_entity_poly.entity_id
_entity_poly.type
_entity_poly.pdbx_seq_one_letter_code
_entity_poly.pdbx_strand_id
1 'polypeptide(L)'
;MPEPIDTLDDIENFRLHVCQRLIDALNRRESGNVDKAYPPIGVTVSKSAFAETCARFLAFLTSNWEGMARTFGRLEDAASRQLLVDLLLFRALGHRRVRLASNVPAYWEARWRSEAMPAEPSEFATKPGGIHLLRFAVPGEDRTLTLDCLRANIFFTFLLRQYHFTRDGVTVRPEVGDYVVDAGACFGDTAVDFAQTVGEAGRVHCFDPVEMHLRILNRNIARNGLSNVLVFPTGLSDHDQDGSLAPDCIDPGFAGTGAVPFRSLDGLMAEGTLPRVDFIKMDIEGHELSALRGAERMIRTFRPKLAISLYHRWSDYFEIPDFIAGLDLGYRFFLHNYTISDGETVLYCAVH
;
A
#
# COMPACT_ATOMS: atom_id res chain seq x y z
N MET A 1 9.06 -11.46 -19.35
CA MET A 1 7.78 -11.64 -18.66
C MET A 1 7.59 -13.14 -18.50
N PRO A 2 7.51 -13.68 -17.27
CA PRO A 2 6.96 -15.03 -17.10
C PRO A 2 5.53 -15.02 -17.64
N GLU A 3 5.16 -16.07 -18.39
CA GLU A 3 3.81 -16.18 -18.93
C GLU A 3 2.82 -16.41 -17.78
N PRO A 4 1.63 -15.79 -17.83
CA PRO A 4 0.58 -16.06 -16.85
C PRO A 4 0.19 -17.55 -16.86
N ILE A 5 -0.18 -18.04 -15.68
CA ILE A 5 -0.79 -19.37 -15.55
C ILE A 5 -2.19 -19.27 -16.16
N ASP A 6 -2.29 -19.65 -17.44
CA ASP A 6 -3.52 -19.54 -18.23
C ASP A 6 -4.04 -20.89 -18.73
N THR A 7 -3.27 -21.98 -18.57
CA THR A 7 -3.77 -23.33 -18.89
C THR A 7 -4.50 -23.94 -17.71
N LEU A 8 -5.51 -24.77 -17.98
CA LEU A 8 -6.26 -25.50 -16.95
C LEU A 8 -5.31 -26.33 -16.06
N ASP A 9 -4.29 -26.95 -16.66
CA ASP A 9 -3.29 -27.76 -15.95
C ASP A 9 -2.43 -26.91 -15.00
N ASP A 10 -2.02 -25.71 -15.43
CA ASP A 10 -1.22 -24.81 -14.60
C ASP A 10 -2.04 -24.26 -13.41
N ILE A 11 -3.33 -23.97 -13.62
CA ILE A 11 -4.25 -23.54 -12.57
C ILE A 11 -4.44 -24.65 -11.53
N GLU A 12 -4.66 -25.89 -11.98
CA GLU A 12 -4.78 -27.04 -11.08
C GLU A 12 -3.46 -27.35 -10.36
N ASN A 13 -2.31 -27.18 -11.01
CA ASN A 13 -1.00 -27.31 -10.36
C ASN A 13 -0.79 -26.25 -9.27
N PHE A 14 -1.14 -24.98 -9.54
CA PHE A 14 -1.09 -23.91 -8.53
C PHE A 14 -2.03 -24.20 -7.36
N ARG A 15 -3.27 -24.59 -7.65
CA ARG A 15 -4.26 -24.98 -6.64
C ARG A 15 -3.75 -26.12 -5.77
N LEU A 16 -3.23 -27.19 -6.38
CA LEU A 16 -2.65 -28.33 -5.67
C LEU A 16 -1.48 -27.90 -4.78
N HIS A 17 -0.59 -27.03 -5.30
CA HIS A 17 0.51 -26.47 -4.53
C HIS A 17 0.04 -25.73 -3.28
N VAL A 18 -0.95 -24.83 -3.41
CA VAL A 18 -1.51 -24.09 -2.27
C VAL A 18 -2.20 -25.03 -1.28
N CYS A 19 -2.97 -26.00 -1.76
CA CYS A 19 -3.63 -26.99 -0.90
C CYS A 19 -2.64 -27.86 -0.11
N GLN A 20 -1.56 -28.34 -0.73
CA GLN A 20 -0.50 -29.08 -0.05
C GLN A 20 0.14 -28.23 1.06
N ARG A 21 0.48 -26.98 0.73
CA ARG A 21 1.06 -26.03 1.69
C ARG A 21 0.11 -25.70 2.84
N LEU A 22 -1.19 -25.65 2.60
CA LEU A 22 -2.23 -25.48 3.62
C LEU A 22 -2.25 -26.67 4.58
N ILE A 23 -2.24 -27.90 4.05
CA ILE A 23 -2.19 -29.13 4.86
C ILE A 23 -0.93 -29.14 5.75
N ASP A 24 0.22 -28.79 5.19
CA ASP A 24 1.47 -28.72 5.96
C ASP A 24 1.40 -27.68 7.09
N ALA A 25 0.78 -26.53 6.82
CA ALA A 25 0.64 -25.45 7.80
C ALA A 25 -0.32 -25.78 8.95
N LEU A 26 -1.32 -26.65 8.75
CA LEU A 26 -2.25 -27.08 9.81
C LEU A 26 -1.54 -27.74 11.00
N ASN A 27 -0.39 -28.39 10.76
CA ASN A 27 0.39 -29.06 11.80
C ASN A 27 1.40 -28.14 12.50
N ARG A 28 1.60 -26.91 12.00
CA ARG A 28 2.56 -25.95 12.57
C ARG A 28 2.01 -25.25 13.80
N ARG A 29 2.91 -24.79 14.66
CA ARG A 29 2.62 -23.88 15.78
C ARG A 29 3.69 -22.81 15.83
N GLU A 30 3.32 -21.61 15.43
CA GLU A 30 4.18 -20.43 15.44
C GLU A 30 4.10 -19.70 16.79
N SER A 31 5.25 -19.27 17.31
CA SER A 31 5.39 -18.41 18.49
C SER A 31 6.18 -17.14 18.14
N GLY A 32 5.99 -16.03 18.86
CA GLY A 32 6.67 -14.77 18.51
C GLY A 32 6.27 -14.24 17.11
N ASN A 33 5.01 -14.46 16.73
CA ASN A 33 4.44 -14.05 15.45
C ASN A 33 3.26 -13.08 15.64
N VAL A 34 3.40 -12.17 16.60
CA VAL A 34 2.41 -11.16 16.95
C VAL A 34 3.15 -9.87 17.27
N ASP A 35 2.87 -8.84 16.49
CA ASP A 35 3.19 -7.46 16.82
C ASP A 35 2.00 -6.88 17.58
N LYS A 36 2.22 -6.33 18.77
CA LYS A 36 1.11 -5.81 19.58
C LYS A 36 0.56 -4.48 19.05
N ALA A 37 1.37 -3.74 18.29
CA ALA A 37 0.93 -2.49 17.67
C ALA A 37 0.21 -2.73 16.34
N TYR A 38 0.55 -3.81 15.64
CA TYR A 38 -0.12 -4.27 14.42
C TYR A 38 -0.58 -5.72 14.59
N PRO A 39 -1.51 -5.97 15.53
CA PRO A 39 -1.93 -7.32 15.85
C PRO A 39 -2.69 -7.93 14.67
N PRO A 40 -2.42 -9.20 14.32
CA PRO A 40 -3.22 -9.89 13.34
C PRO A 40 -4.65 -10.04 13.81
N ILE A 41 -5.60 -10.07 12.87
CA ILE A 41 -7.04 -10.08 13.17
C ILE A 41 -7.44 -11.15 14.20
N GLY A 42 -6.81 -12.32 14.17
CA GLY A 42 -7.05 -13.40 15.14
C GLY A 42 -6.63 -13.10 16.59
N VAL A 43 -6.00 -11.96 16.85
CA VAL A 43 -5.69 -11.42 18.18
C VAL A 43 -6.70 -10.34 18.59
N THR A 44 -7.26 -9.59 17.63
CA THR A 44 -8.14 -8.45 17.89
C THR A 44 -9.62 -8.84 18.01
N VAL A 45 -10.02 -9.97 17.42
CA VAL A 45 -11.41 -10.45 17.45
C VAL A 45 -11.59 -11.74 18.25
N SER A 46 -12.83 -12.11 18.53
CA SER A 46 -13.15 -13.36 19.21
C SER A 46 -12.73 -14.58 18.38
N LYS A 47 -12.50 -15.74 19.03
CA LYS A 47 -12.15 -16.98 18.33
C LYS A 47 -13.18 -17.38 17.27
N SER A 48 -14.46 -17.16 17.53
CA SER A 48 -15.54 -17.48 16.59
C SER A 48 -15.55 -16.51 15.40
N ALA A 49 -15.39 -15.21 15.65
CA ALA A 49 -15.30 -14.21 14.58
C ALA A 49 -14.08 -14.47 13.69
N PHE A 50 -12.92 -14.78 14.30
CA PHE A 50 -11.72 -15.12 13.55
C PHE A 50 -11.91 -16.39 12.68
N ALA A 51 -12.54 -17.43 13.23
CA ALA A 51 -12.85 -18.64 12.47
C ALA A 51 -13.82 -18.37 11.32
N GLU A 52 -14.82 -17.50 11.52
CA GLU A 52 -15.73 -17.06 10.46
C GLU A 52 -14.97 -16.31 9.35
N THR A 53 -14.08 -15.39 9.70
CA THR A 53 -13.23 -14.67 8.72
C THR A 53 -12.40 -15.65 7.90
N CYS A 54 -11.74 -16.63 8.54
CA CYS A 54 -10.97 -17.65 7.85
C CYS A 54 -11.84 -18.49 6.90
N ALA A 55 -13.05 -18.89 7.34
CA ALA A 55 -13.98 -19.66 6.54
C ALA A 55 -14.49 -18.86 5.32
N ARG A 56 -14.82 -17.57 5.51
CA ARG A 56 -15.19 -16.66 4.43
C ARG A 56 -14.06 -16.48 3.42
N PHE A 57 -12.83 -16.33 3.89
CA PHE A 57 -11.67 -16.23 3.01
C PHE A 57 -11.42 -17.52 2.23
N LEU A 58 -11.56 -18.69 2.86
CA LEU A 58 -11.45 -19.97 2.17
C LEU A 58 -12.53 -20.12 1.08
N ALA A 59 -13.79 -19.77 1.38
CA ALA A 59 -14.87 -19.77 0.40
C ALA A 59 -14.58 -18.82 -0.77
N PHE A 60 -14.05 -17.62 -0.48
CA PHE A 60 -13.59 -16.68 -1.49
C PHE A 60 -12.48 -17.29 -2.35
N LEU A 61 -11.43 -17.84 -1.74
CA LEU A 61 -10.30 -18.43 -2.45
C LEU A 61 -10.75 -19.58 -3.35
N THR A 62 -11.66 -20.45 -2.88
CA THR A 62 -12.16 -21.57 -3.68
C THR A 62 -12.94 -21.15 -4.92
N SER A 63 -13.51 -19.95 -4.91
CA SER A 63 -14.24 -19.38 -6.05
C SER A 63 -13.35 -18.54 -6.98
N ASN A 64 -12.09 -18.27 -6.61
CA ASN A 64 -11.21 -17.33 -7.29
C ASN A 64 -9.81 -17.90 -7.56
N TRP A 65 -9.69 -19.24 -7.71
CA TRP A 65 -8.42 -19.89 -8.00
C TRP A 65 -7.75 -19.36 -9.28
N GLU A 66 -8.54 -19.14 -10.33
CA GLU A 66 -8.02 -18.68 -11.62
C GLU A 66 -7.32 -17.32 -11.49
N GLY A 67 -7.95 -16.34 -10.81
CA GLY A 67 -7.35 -15.02 -10.59
C GLY A 67 -6.05 -15.11 -9.79
N MET A 68 -6.04 -15.89 -8.72
CA MET A 68 -4.84 -16.09 -7.90
C MET A 68 -3.71 -16.79 -8.66
N ALA A 69 -4.05 -17.77 -9.49
CA ALA A 69 -3.10 -18.50 -10.32
C ALA A 69 -2.47 -17.57 -11.37
N ARG A 70 -3.29 -16.75 -12.06
CA ARG A 70 -2.80 -15.74 -13.00
C ARG A 70 -1.83 -14.76 -12.34
N THR A 71 -2.18 -14.21 -11.17
CA THR A 71 -1.25 -13.34 -10.41
C THR A 71 0.04 -14.08 -10.09
N PHE A 72 -0.04 -15.31 -9.57
CA PHE A 72 1.15 -16.10 -9.24
C PHE A 72 2.08 -16.30 -10.45
N GLY A 73 1.52 -16.58 -11.63
CA GLY A 73 2.28 -16.70 -12.88
C GLY A 73 2.99 -15.42 -13.30
N ARG A 74 2.35 -14.25 -13.09
CA ARG A 74 2.90 -12.94 -13.47
C ARG A 74 4.00 -12.42 -12.55
N LEU A 75 4.07 -12.89 -11.31
CA LEU A 75 5.10 -12.46 -10.37
C LEU A 75 6.47 -12.90 -10.87
N GLU A 76 7.40 -11.93 -10.93
CA GLU A 76 8.68 -12.08 -11.62
C GLU A 76 9.66 -13.01 -10.89
N ASP A 77 9.61 -13.04 -9.57
CA ASP A 77 10.57 -13.77 -8.74
C ASP A 77 9.91 -14.75 -7.77
N ALA A 78 10.72 -15.70 -7.32
CA ALA A 78 10.30 -16.74 -6.39
C ALA A 78 9.88 -16.16 -5.02
N ALA A 79 10.49 -15.06 -4.58
CA ALA A 79 10.16 -14.43 -3.30
C ALA A 79 8.74 -13.87 -3.29
N SER A 80 8.31 -13.24 -4.39
CA SER A 80 6.94 -12.73 -4.57
C SER A 80 5.93 -13.87 -4.63
N ARG A 81 6.22 -14.91 -5.42
CA ARG A 81 5.37 -16.10 -5.55
C ARG A 81 5.17 -16.80 -4.21
N GLN A 82 6.27 -16.96 -3.46
CA GLN A 82 6.24 -17.53 -2.12
C GLN A 82 5.42 -16.67 -1.16
N LEU A 83 5.62 -15.34 -1.20
CA LEU A 83 4.88 -14.40 -0.37
C LEU A 83 3.38 -14.43 -0.67
N LEU A 84 2.97 -14.46 -1.95
CA LEU A 84 1.57 -14.57 -2.32
C LEU A 84 0.94 -15.80 -1.68
N VAL A 85 1.55 -16.98 -1.83
CA VAL A 85 1.06 -18.22 -1.21
C VAL A 85 1.00 -18.09 0.32
N ASP A 86 2.04 -17.55 0.96
CA ASP A 86 2.05 -17.38 2.41
C ASP A 86 0.95 -16.43 2.91
N LEU A 87 0.64 -15.37 2.16
CA LEU A 87 -0.44 -14.44 2.46
C LEU A 87 -1.83 -15.10 2.33
N LEU A 88 -2.02 -16.00 1.36
CA LEU A 88 -3.24 -16.81 1.24
C LEU A 88 -3.38 -17.75 2.45
N LEU A 89 -2.30 -18.46 2.80
CA LEU A 89 -2.30 -19.37 3.95
C LEU A 89 -2.52 -18.61 5.26
N PHE A 90 -1.92 -17.43 5.42
CA PHE A 90 -2.06 -16.60 6.61
C PHE A 90 -3.51 -16.16 6.82
N ARG A 91 -4.20 -15.76 5.75
CA ARG A 91 -5.63 -15.42 5.81
C ARG A 91 -6.52 -16.63 6.08
N ALA A 92 -6.14 -17.81 5.59
CA ALA A 92 -6.89 -19.05 5.80
C ALA A 92 -6.70 -19.68 7.19
N LEU A 93 -5.51 -19.54 7.80
CA LEU A 93 -5.13 -20.30 9.01
C LEU A 93 -4.68 -19.42 10.18
N GLY A 94 -4.28 -18.17 9.91
CA GLY A 94 -3.83 -17.20 10.88
C GLY A 94 -2.37 -17.29 11.31
N HIS A 95 -1.97 -16.27 12.06
CA HIS A 95 -0.64 -16.06 12.62
C HIS A 95 -0.08 -17.21 13.49
N ARG A 96 -0.93 -18.10 14.01
CA ARG A 96 -0.46 -19.26 14.81
C ARG A 96 0.03 -20.43 13.95
N ARG A 97 -0.29 -20.42 12.66
CA ARG A 97 0.01 -21.51 11.72
C ARG A 97 0.95 -21.07 10.62
N VAL A 98 0.96 -19.78 10.30
CA VAL A 98 1.74 -19.20 9.21
C VAL A 98 2.54 -18.01 9.73
N ARG A 99 3.86 -18.07 9.52
CA ARG A 99 4.79 -16.95 9.73
C ARG A 99 5.11 -16.34 8.38
N LEU A 100 4.87 -15.04 8.23
CA LEU A 100 5.22 -14.32 7.01
C LEU A 100 6.73 -14.04 6.97
N ALA A 101 7.29 -13.98 5.76
CA ALA A 101 8.72 -13.76 5.53
C ALA A 101 9.21 -12.38 6.01
N SER A 102 8.30 -11.44 6.25
CA SER A 102 8.56 -10.15 6.88
C SER A 102 8.92 -10.25 8.37
N ASN A 103 8.64 -11.37 9.03
CA ASN A 103 8.97 -11.57 10.45
C ASN A 103 10.46 -11.93 10.61
N VAL A 104 11.31 -10.94 10.39
CA VAL A 104 12.77 -11.00 10.45
C VAL A 104 13.32 -10.03 11.49
N PRO A 105 14.57 -10.21 11.98
CA PRO A 105 15.18 -9.28 12.93
C PRO A 105 15.12 -7.81 12.51
N ALA A 106 15.30 -7.51 11.23
CA ALA A 106 15.25 -6.13 10.71
C ALA A 106 13.87 -5.46 10.90
N TYR A 107 12.76 -6.21 10.78
CA TYR A 107 11.41 -5.69 11.06
C TYR A 107 11.30 -5.26 12.53
N TRP A 108 11.75 -6.12 13.45
CA TRP A 108 11.69 -5.84 14.88
C TRP A 108 12.63 -4.72 15.31
N GLU A 109 13.82 -4.64 14.70
CA GLU A 109 14.74 -3.53 14.91
C GLU A 109 14.09 -2.20 14.51
N ALA A 110 13.50 -2.12 13.31
CA ALA A 110 12.73 -0.96 12.88
C ALA A 110 11.56 -0.66 13.83
N ARG A 111 10.86 -1.69 14.32
CA ARG A 111 9.75 -1.54 15.27
C ARG A 111 10.22 -0.90 16.58
N TRP A 112 11.29 -1.43 17.19
CA TRP A 112 11.86 -0.89 18.43
C TRP A 112 12.43 0.51 18.24
N ARG A 113 13.08 0.78 17.10
CA ARG A 113 13.55 2.14 16.77
C ARG A 113 12.40 3.12 16.67
N SER A 114 11.27 2.73 16.07
CA SER A 114 10.06 3.54 16.03
C SER A 114 9.48 3.78 17.43
N GLU A 115 9.43 2.76 18.31
CA GLU A 115 8.97 2.92 19.71
C GLU A 115 9.87 3.85 20.52
N ALA A 116 11.19 3.72 20.36
CA ALA A 116 12.17 4.51 21.09
C ALA A 116 12.32 5.94 20.55
N MET A 117 11.81 6.24 19.35
CA MET A 117 11.92 7.57 18.76
C MET A 117 11.18 8.61 19.63
N PRO A 118 11.90 9.64 20.13
CA PRO A 118 11.28 10.73 20.88
C PRO A 118 10.22 11.44 20.05
N ALA A 119 9.11 11.78 20.69
CA ALA A 119 8.03 12.49 20.05
C ALA A 119 7.27 13.33 21.08
N GLU A 120 6.71 14.44 20.62
CA GLU A 120 5.84 15.31 21.42
C GLU A 120 4.39 15.13 20.98
N PRO A 121 3.39 15.47 21.81
CA PRO A 121 2.01 15.53 21.34
C PRO A 121 1.86 16.47 20.14
N SER A 122 1.16 16.02 19.09
CA SER A 122 0.83 16.89 17.96
C SER A 122 -0.13 18.02 18.37
N GLU A 123 -0.10 19.15 17.66
CA GLU A 123 -1.11 20.20 17.84
C GLU A 123 -2.51 19.72 17.43
N PHE A 124 -2.58 18.71 16.57
CA PHE A 124 -3.82 18.06 16.15
C PHE A 124 -4.28 16.97 17.13
N ALA A 125 -3.52 16.65 18.18
CA ALA A 125 -3.84 15.58 19.13
C ALA A 125 -5.16 15.79 19.91
N THR A 126 -5.62 17.05 19.97
CA THR A 126 -6.87 17.43 20.64
C THR A 126 -8.09 17.40 19.71
N LYS A 127 -7.89 17.19 18.40
CA LYS A 127 -8.99 17.10 17.44
C LYS A 127 -9.65 15.71 17.52
N PRO A 128 -10.97 15.60 17.30
CA PRO A 128 -11.62 14.29 17.18
C PRO A 128 -10.90 13.45 16.12
N GLY A 129 -10.44 12.25 16.49
CA GLY A 129 -9.65 11.38 15.62
C GLY A 129 -8.13 11.54 15.72
N GLY A 130 -7.65 12.64 16.31
CA GLY A 130 -6.22 12.97 16.34
C GLY A 130 -5.45 12.46 17.56
N ILE A 131 -6.11 11.82 18.53
CA ILE A 131 -5.54 11.43 19.85
C ILE A 131 -4.16 10.75 19.78
N HIS A 132 -3.88 9.99 18.73
CA HIS A 132 -2.62 9.26 18.57
C HIS A 132 -1.56 10.00 17.74
N LEU A 133 -1.86 11.21 17.27
CA LEU A 133 -0.93 12.03 16.50
C LEU A 133 0.17 12.58 17.40
N LEU A 134 1.39 12.40 16.92
CA LEU A 134 2.61 12.82 17.58
C LEU A 134 3.45 13.64 16.60
N ARG A 135 4.31 14.47 17.16
CA ARG A 135 5.31 15.25 16.43
C ARG A 135 6.66 14.60 16.57
N PHE A 136 7.24 14.25 15.44
CA PHE A 136 8.55 13.62 15.36
C PHE A 136 9.57 14.57 14.72
N ALA A 137 10.81 14.47 15.20
CA ALA A 137 11.99 14.96 14.52
C ALA A 137 12.67 13.76 13.86
N VAL A 138 12.51 13.63 12.54
CA VAL A 138 12.99 12.47 11.76
C VAL A 138 14.29 12.86 11.06
N PRO A 139 15.38 12.07 11.19
CA PRO A 139 16.60 12.32 10.42
C PRO A 139 16.31 12.18 8.91
N GLY A 140 16.52 13.26 8.15
CA GLY A 140 16.61 13.23 6.69
C GLY A 140 18.07 13.22 6.23
N GLU A 141 18.29 13.24 4.91
CA GLU A 141 19.63 13.19 4.32
C GLU A 141 20.47 14.42 4.66
N ASP A 142 19.94 15.62 4.41
CA ASP A 142 20.65 16.89 4.64
C ASP A 142 20.09 17.72 5.82
N ARG A 143 18.97 17.27 6.39
CA ARG A 143 18.24 18.03 7.43
C ARG A 143 17.35 17.14 8.27
N THR A 144 17.00 17.64 9.46
CA THR A 144 15.94 17.02 10.27
C THR A 144 14.58 17.43 9.75
N LEU A 145 13.75 16.43 9.45
CA LEU A 145 12.35 16.61 9.06
C LEU A 145 11.48 16.70 10.31
N THR A 146 10.48 17.57 10.29
CA THR A 146 9.48 17.68 11.37
C THR A 146 8.12 17.23 10.87
N LEU A 147 7.53 16.22 11.50
CA LEU A 147 6.27 15.60 11.05
C LEU A 147 5.28 15.43 12.20
N ASP A 148 4.07 15.95 12.04
CA ASP A 148 2.89 15.53 12.80
C ASP A 148 2.27 14.32 12.09
N CYS A 149 2.37 13.12 12.67
CA CYS A 149 1.87 11.87 12.09
C CYS A 149 1.66 10.79 13.18
N LEU A 150 1.24 9.60 12.79
CA LEU A 150 1.25 8.45 13.70
C LEU A 150 2.65 7.86 13.78
N ARG A 151 2.93 7.16 14.89
CA ARG A 151 4.14 6.35 15.01
C ARG A 151 4.23 5.24 13.94
N ALA A 152 3.09 4.84 13.39
CA ALA A 152 3.00 3.94 12.24
C ALA A 152 3.67 4.52 11.00
N ASN A 153 3.42 5.78 10.69
CA ASN A 153 4.04 6.46 9.55
C ASN A 153 5.58 6.50 9.69
N ILE A 154 6.09 6.72 10.91
CA ILE A 154 7.54 6.62 11.16
C ILE A 154 8.07 5.22 10.89
N PHE A 155 7.34 4.21 11.34
CA PHE A 155 7.73 2.81 11.19
C PHE A 155 7.75 2.39 9.71
N PHE A 156 6.65 2.59 8.99
CA PHE A 156 6.51 2.12 7.62
C PHE A 156 7.27 2.99 6.60
N THR A 157 7.07 4.31 6.63
CA THR A 157 7.61 5.22 5.60
C THR A 157 9.10 5.46 5.77
N PHE A 158 9.57 5.68 7.01
CA PHE A 158 10.95 6.10 7.25
C PHE A 158 11.90 4.96 7.64
N LEU A 159 11.43 3.94 8.37
CA LEU A 159 12.29 2.84 8.82
C LEU A 159 12.22 1.62 7.91
N LEU A 160 11.01 1.20 7.49
CA LEU A 160 10.84 0.08 6.56
C LEU A 160 10.87 0.48 5.09
N ARG A 161 10.75 1.78 4.79
CA ARG A 161 10.75 2.34 3.44
C ARG A 161 9.66 1.70 2.55
N GLN A 162 8.41 1.71 3.04
CA GLN A 162 7.25 0.98 2.48
C GLN A 162 6.95 1.19 1.00
N TYR A 163 7.48 2.24 0.36
CA TYR A 163 7.29 2.48 -1.08
C TYR A 163 8.63 2.66 -1.83
N HIS A 164 9.72 2.18 -1.24
CA HIS A 164 11.04 2.09 -1.88
C HIS A 164 11.47 0.63 -2.00
N PHE A 165 11.14 0.02 -3.12
CA PHE A 165 11.44 -1.38 -3.36
C PHE A 165 12.75 -1.54 -4.14
N THR A 166 13.58 -2.49 -3.71
CA THR A 166 14.73 -2.96 -4.49
C THR A 166 14.94 -4.45 -4.26
N ARG A 167 14.95 -5.23 -5.34
CA ARG A 167 15.26 -6.67 -5.31
C ARG A 167 15.82 -7.09 -6.66
N ASP A 168 16.85 -7.93 -6.65
CA ASP A 168 17.46 -8.52 -7.85
C ASP A 168 17.80 -7.49 -8.96
N GLY A 169 18.31 -6.33 -8.55
CA GLY A 169 18.71 -5.25 -9.47
C GLY A 169 17.55 -4.44 -10.06
N VAL A 170 16.31 -4.71 -9.65
CA VAL A 170 15.13 -3.90 -10.01
C VAL A 170 14.80 -2.97 -8.86
N THR A 171 14.56 -1.71 -9.18
CA THR A 171 14.20 -0.68 -8.21
C THR A 171 12.88 -0.02 -8.61
N VAL A 172 11.95 0.05 -7.66
CA VAL A 172 10.64 0.70 -7.82
C VAL A 172 10.46 1.69 -6.67
N ARG A 173 10.82 2.94 -6.94
CA ARG A 173 10.78 4.07 -5.99
C ARG A 173 10.84 5.39 -6.76
N PRO A 174 10.49 6.53 -6.13
CA PRO A 174 10.80 7.84 -6.69
C PRO A 174 12.30 8.07 -6.85
N GLU A 175 12.68 8.81 -7.89
CA GLU A 175 14.06 9.20 -8.17
C GLU A 175 14.18 10.72 -8.35
N VAL A 176 15.42 11.22 -8.33
CA VAL A 176 15.70 12.65 -8.49
C VAL A 176 15.10 13.17 -9.80
N GLY A 177 14.26 14.20 -9.72
CA GLY A 177 13.56 14.79 -10.87
C GLY A 177 12.25 14.13 -11.26
N ASP A 178 11.82 13.06 -10.57
CA ASP A 178 10.55 12.38 -10.86
C ASP A 178 9.34 13.26 -10.51
N TYR A 179 8.27 13.06 -11.27
CA TYR A 179 6.94 13.56 -10.98
C TYR A 179 6.12 12.42 -10.36
N VAL A 180 5.82 12.56 -9.08
CA VAL A 180 5.14 11.55 -8.27
C VAL A 180 3.66 11.88 -8.15
N VAL A 181 2.81 10.87 -8.30
CA VAL A 181 1.44 10.87 -7.79
C VAL A 181 1.45 10.11 -6.46
N ASP A 182 1.09 10.80 -5.38
CA ASP A 182 0.87 10.23 -4.05
C ASP A 182 -0.64 10.17 -3.79
N ALA A 183 -1.25 9.05 -4.17
CA ALA A 183 -2.67 8.79 -3.97
C ALA A 183 -2.90 8.23 -2.56
N GLY A 184 -3.71 8.97 -1.77
CA GLY A 184 -3.88 8.73 -0.34
C GLY A 184 -2.72 9.30 0.46
N ALA A 185 -2.46 10.60 0.29
CA ALA A 185 -1.33 11.27 0.93
C ALA A 185 -1.49 11.39 2.46
N CYS A 186 -2.71 11.25 3.00
CA CYS A 186 -3.00 11.22 4.42
C CYS A 186 -2.33 12.38 5.19
N PHE A 187 -1.50 12.08 6.19
CA PHE A 187 -0.78 13.07 6.99
C PHE A 187 0.46 13.63 6.28
N GLY A 188 0.82 13.12 5.11
CA GLY A 188 1.92 13.64 4.30
C GLY A 188 3.29 13.11 4.64
N ASP A 189 3.40 12.01 5.38
CA ASP A 189 4.67 11.34 5.62
C ASP A 189 5.32 10.85 4.32
N THR A 190 4.56 10.21 3.43
CA THR A 190 5.00 9.83 2.08
C THR A 190 5.30 11.06 1.23
N ALA A 191 4.45 12.09 1.31
CA ALA A 191 4.66 13.34 0.60
C ALA A 191 6.00 14.00 0.94
N VAL A 192 6.35 14.07 2.23
CA VAL A 192 7.62 14.64 2.70
C VAL A 192 8.79 13.76 2.25
N ASP A 193 8.70 12.44 2.39
CA ASP A 193 9.74 11.51 1.94
C ASP A 193 10.01 11.62 0.43
N PHE A 194 8.95 11.60 -0.38
CA PHE A 194 9.03 11.71 -1.83
C PHE A 194 9.58 13.08 -2.25
N ALA A 195 9.14 14.16 -1.60
CA ALA A 195 9.61 15.51 -1.91
C ALA A 195 11.12 15.69 -1.64
N GLN A 196 11.66 15.02 -0.60
CA GLN A 196 13.11 14.96 -0.40
C GLN A 196 13.79 14.12 -1.49
N THR A 197 13.22 12.96 -1.82
CA THR A 197 13.80 12.01 -2.78
C THR A 197 13.90 12.59 -4.20
N VAL A 198 12.84 13.28 -4.66
CA VAL A 198 12.80 13.82 -6.02
C VAL A 198 13.53 15.15 -6.17
N GLY A 199 13.85 15.83 -5.06
CA GLY A 199 14.55 17.11 -5.05
C GLY A 199 13.77 18.26 -5.71
N GLU A 200 14.43 19.41 -5.85
CA GLU A 200 13.82 20.66 -6.34
C GLU A 200 13.31 20.59 -7.79
N ALA A 201 13.92 19.71 -8.59
CA ALA A 201 13.56 19.48 -10.00
C ALA A 201 12.32 18.58 -10.15
N GLY A 202 12.02 17.72 -9.17
CA GLY A 202 10.86 16.84 -9.18
C GLY A 202 9.61 17.51 -8.61
N ARG A 203 8.48 16.81 -8.67
CA ARG A 203 7.19 17.28 -8.13
C ARG A 203 6.44 16.12 -7.47
N VAL A 204 5.75 16.39 -6.37
CA VAL A 204 4.85 15.43 -5.73
C VAL A 204 3.43 15.97 -5.77
N HIS A 205 2.51 15.24 -6.41
CA HIS A 205 1.10 15.57 -6.51
C HIS A 205 0.34 14.68 -5.53
N CYS A 206 -0.04 15.26 -4.39
CA CYS A 206 -0.70 14.59 -3.29
C CYS A 206 -2.22 14.69 -3.40
N PHE A 207 -2.89 13.55 -3.36
CA PHE A 207 -4.35 13.46 -3.42
C PHE A 207 -4.88 12.87 -2.12
N ASP A 208 -5.76 13.62 -1.45
CA ASP A 208 -6.50 13.13 -0.29
C ASP A 208 -7.83 13.90 -0.17
N PRO A 209 -8.98 13.22 0.01
CA PRO A 209 -10.27 13.89 0.14
C PRO A 209 -10.61 14.35 1.57
N VAL A 210 -9.85 13.95 2.58
CA VAL A 210 -10.20 14.17 4.00
C VAL A 210 -9.63 15.50 4.48
N GLU A 211 -10.51 16.41 4.88
CA GLU A 211 -10.13 17.77 5.28
C GLU A 211 -9.05 17.80 6.38
N MET A 212 -9.16 16.92 7.38
CA MET A 212 -8.17 16.89 8.47
C MET A 212 -6.81 16.33 8.02
N HIS A 213 -6.81 15.32 7.14
CA HIS A 213 -5.57 14.81 6.52
C HIS A 213 -4.88 15.96 5.78
N LEU A 214 -5.62 16.66 4.92
CA LEU A 214 -5.14 17.82 4.17
C LEU A 214 -4.57 18.93 5.07
N ARG A 215 -5.21 19.22 6.21
CA ARG A 215 -4.68 20.21 7.17
C ARG A 215 -3.35 19.77 7.77
N ILE A 216 -3.21 18.50 8.12
CA ILE A 216 -1.97 17.93 8.68
C ILE A 216 -0.87 17.87 7.61
N LEU A 217 -1.20 17.38 6.42
CA LEU A 217 -0.33 17.35 5.24
C LEU A 217 0.24 18.74 4.92
N ASN A 218 -0.61 19.75 4.78
CA ASN A 218 -0.16 21.13 4.52
C ASN A 218 0.73 21.67 5.65
N ARG A 219 0.45 21.29 6.90
CA ARG A 219 1.29 21.68 8.03
C ARG A 219 2.67 21.03 7.96
N ASN A 220 2.74 19.75 7.60
CA ASN A 220 3.99 19.03 7.41
C ASN A 220 4.79 19.58 6.23
N ILE A 221 4.16 19.91 5.10
CA ILE A 221 4.79 20.59 3.96
C ILE A 221 5.41 21.92 4.39
N ALA A 222 4.63 22.77 5.06
CA ALA A 222 5.07 24.11 5.47
C ALA A 222 6.26 24.06 6.44
N ARG A 223 6.25 23.12 7.41
CA ARG A 223 7.33 22.98 8.39
C ARG A 223 8.65 22.51 7.80
N ASN A 224 8.56 21.70 6.75
CA ASN A 224 9.73 21.22 6.03
C ASN A 224 10.09 22.15 4.86
N GLY A 225 9.43 23.31 4.70
CA GLY A 225 9.73 24.28 3.65
C GLY A 225 9.69 23.67 2.24
N LEU A 226 8.78 22.72 2.00
CA LEU A 226 8.70 21.99 0.74
C LEU A 226 7.91 22.81 -0.29
N SER A 227 8.58 23.22 -1.36
CA SER A 227 7.98 23.97 -2.48
C SER A 227 7.65 23.10 -3.69
N ASN A 228 8.04 21.83 -3.67
CA ASN A 228 7.85 20.87 -4.75
C ASN A 228 6.68 19.90 -4.51
N VAL A 229 5.77 20.22 -3.58
CA VAL A 229 4.58 19.43 -3.28
C VAL A 229 3.32 20.23 -3.65
N LEU A 230 2.43 19.63 -4.43
CA LEU A 230 1.11 20.16 -4.77
C LEU A 230 0.04 19.28 -4.12
N VAL A 231 -0.93 19.91 -3.45
CA VAL A 231 -1.98 19.20 -2.71
C VAL A 231 -3.33 19.41 -3.38
N PHE A 232 -4.02 18.31 -3.65
CA PHE A 232 -5.33 18.28 -4.29
C PHE A 232 -6.35 17.68 -3.33
N PRO A 233 -7.39 18.45 -2.91
CA PRO A 233 -8.39 18.01 -1.95
C PRO A 233 -9.45 17.13 -2.62
N THR A 234 -9.04 16.02 -3.23
CA THR A 234 -9.90 15.17 -4.05
C THR A 234 -9.53 13.69 -3.87
N GLY A 235 -10.54 12.84 -3.91
CA GLY A 235 -10.36 11.40 -4.10
C GLY A 235 -10.06 11.07 -5.56
N LEU A 236 -9.52 9.89 -5.82
CA LEU A 236 -9.28 9.41 -7.18
C LEU A 236 -10.25 8.29 -7.54
N SER A 237 -10.74 8.31 -8.78
CA SER A 237 -11.69 7.33 -9.31
C SER A 237 -11.50 7.16 -10.82
N ASP A 238 -12.32 6.32 -11.43
CA ASP A 238 -12.41 6.07 -12.87
C ASP A 238 -12.99 7.23 -13.69
N HIS A 239 -13.73 8.15 -13.08
CA HIS A 239 -14.29 9.34 -13.72
C HIS A 239 -14.47 10.47 -12.71
N ASP A 240 -14.73 11.66 -13.25
CA ASP A 240 -14.97 12.85 -12.44
C ASP A 240 -16.39 12.83 -11.88
N GLN A 241 -16.51 12.84 -10.55
CA GLN A 241 -17.79 12.84 -9.87
C GLN A 241 -17.62 13.38 -8.45
N ASP A 242 -18.57 14.19 -7.99
CA ASP A 242 -18.63 14.52 -6.58
C ASP A 242 -19.47 13.44 -5.86
N GLY A 243 -18.92 12.89 -4.77
CA GLY A 243 -19.51 11.75 -4.06
C GLY A 243 -19.21 11.81 -2.57
N SER A 244 -19.78 10.91 -1.77
CA SER A 244 -19.52 10.86 -0.33
C SER A 244 -18.47 9.81 -0.02
N LEU A 245 -17.63 10.08 0.98
CA LEU A 245 -16.76 9.06 1.56
C LEU A 245 -17.58 8.08 2.40
N ALA A 246 -17.32 6.78 2.25
CA ALA A 246 -17.96 5.77 3.09
C ALA A 246 -17.40 5.87 4.53
N PRO A 247 -18.26 5.85 5.58
CA PRO A 247 -17.82 6.05 6.96
C PRO A 247 -16.78 5.04 7.47
N ASP A 248 -16.80 3.82 6.93
CA ASP A 248 -15.98 2.69 7.36
C ASP A 248 -14.74 2.46 6.46
N CYS A 249 -14.48 3.35 5.50
CA CYS A 249 -13.39 3.22 4.52
C CYS A 249 -12.35 4.33 4.66
N ILE A 250 -12.19 4.90 5.85
CA ILE A 250 -11.27 6.02 6.08
C ILE A 250 -10.44 5.71 7.32
N ASP A 251 -9.21 5.29 7.08
CA ASP A 251 -8.17 5.16 8.08
C ASP A 251 -7.02 6.10 7.67
N PRO A 252 -6.21 6.62 8.61
CA PRO A 252 -6.37 6.60 10.05
C PRO A 252 -7.16 7.76 10.67
N GLY A 253 -7.99 7.40 11.65
CA GLY A 253 -8.40 8.27 12.77
C GLY A 253 -9.45 9.34 12.45
N PHE A 254 -9.58 9.82 11.21
CA PHE A 254 -10.50 10.90 10.88
C PHE A 254 -11.64 10.43 9.97
N ALA A 255 -12.87 10.72 10.36
CA ALA A 255 -14.02 10.51 9.50
C ALA A 255 -14.07 11.59 8.41
N GLY A 256 -14.32 11.17 7.18
CA GLY A 256 -14.73 12.03 6.09
C GLY A 256 -16.17 12.48 6.29
N THR A 257 -16.43 13.77 6.12
CA THR A 257 -17.78 14.33 6.23
C THR A 257 -18.14 15.05 4.95
N GLY A 258 -19.33 14.74 4.42
CA GLY A 258 -19.90 15.44 3.27
C GLY A 258 -19.48 14.88 1.91
N ALA A 259 -19.91 15.59 0.86
CA ALA A 259 -19.51 15.29 -0.50
C ALA A 259 -18.09 15.82 -0.74
N VAL A 260 -17.25 14.98 -1.33
CA VAL A 260 -15.89 15.28 -1.76
C VAL A 260 -15.80 15.11 -3.28
N PRO A 261 -14.96 15.90 -3.96
CA PRO A 261 -14.71 15.68 -5.37
C PRO A 261 -13.90 14.40 -5.57
N PHE A 262 -14.28 13.58 -6.55
CA PHE A 262 -13.45 12.55 -7.14
C PHE A 262 -13.05 12.97 -8.54
N ARG A 263 -11.79 12.76 -8.89
CA ARG A 263 -11.25 13.06 -10.22
C ARG A 263 -10.49 11.87 -10.77
N SER A 264 -10.54 11.72 -12.08
CA SER A 264 -9.71 10.77 -12.82
C SER A 264 -8.31 11.36 -13.05
N LEU A 265 -7.28 10.52 -12.92
CA LEU A 265 -5.90 10.93 -13.22
C LEU A 265 -5.75 11.32 -14.70
N ASP A 266 -6.45 10.63 -15.59
CA ASP A 266 -6.54 10.96 -17.01
C ASP A 266 -7.16 12.33 -17.27
N GLY A 267 -8.20 12.71 -16.52
CA GLY A 267 -8.80 14.05 -16.60
C GLY A 267 -7.79 15.13 -16.21
N LEU A 268 -7.12 14.94 -15.07
CA LEU A 268 -6.08 15.85 -14.58
C LEU A 268 -4.88 15.95 -15.53
N MET A 269 -4.51 14.87 -16.20
CA MET A 269 -3.51 14.89 -17.27
C MET A 269 -3.98 15.72 -18.47
N ALA A 270 -5.22 15.51 -18.92
CA ALA A 270 -5.78 16.24 -20.07
C ALA A 270 -5.91 17.75 -19.82
N GLU A 271 -6.16 18.16 -18.58
CA GLU A 271 -6.21 19.56 -18.13
C GLU A 271 -4.81 20.20 -18.01
N GLY A 272 -3.74 19.41 -18.07
CA GLY A 272 -2.36 19.88 -17.87
C GLY A 272 -1.96 20.02 -16.39
N THR A 273 -2.81 19.60 -15.46
CA THR A 273 -2.50 19.53 -14.02
C THR A 273 -1.39 18.51 -13.75
N LEU A 274 -1.40 17.40 -14.49
CA LEU A 274 -0.38 16.34 -14.42
C LEU A 274 0.36 16.24 -15.77
N PRO A 275 1.35 17.10 -16.04
CA PRO A 275 2.03 17.16 -17.35
C PRO A 275 3.02 16.01 -17.57
N ARG A 276 3.41 15.31 -16.49
CA ARG A 276 4.33 14.18 -16.46
C ARG A 276 4.06 13.39 -15.19
N VAL A 277 4.19 12.07 -15.24
CA VAL A 277 4.15 11.19 -14.07
C VAL A 277 5.15 10.06 -14.27
N ASP A 278 6.11 9.92 -13.35
CA ASP A 278 7.18 8.90 -13.39
C ASP A 278 6.99 7.82 -12.32
N PHE A 279 6.23 8.12 -11.26
CA PHE A 279 5.93 7.19 -10.18
C PHE A 279 4.52 7.42 -9.62
N ILE A 280 3.77 6.33 -9.41
CA ILE A 280 2.46 6.35 -8.75
C ILE A 280 2.54 5.47 -7.50
N LYS A 281 2.34 6.08 -6.33
CA LYS A 281 1.96 5.35 -5.11
C LYS A 281 0.44 5.43 -4.95
N MET A 282 -0.18 4.32 -4.60
CA MET A 282 -1.62 4.26 -4.39
C MET A 282 -1.98 3.43 -3.17
N ASP A 283 -2.61 4.09 -2.21
CA ASP A 283 -3.11 3.51 -0.97
C ASP A 283 -4.36 4.33 -0.56
N ILE A 284 -5.52 3.91 -1.05
CA ILE A 284 -6.75 4.72 -1.06
C ILE A 284 -7.98 3.91 -0.61
N GLU A 285 -7.77 3.03 0.37
CA GLU A 285 -8.84 2.37 1.12
C GLU A 285 -9.86 1.61 0.24
N GLY A 286 -9.36 0.89 -0.77
CA GLY A 286 -10.17 0.03 -1.62
C GLY A 286 -10.70 0.69 -2.89
N HIS A 287 -10.24 1.90 -3.24
CA HIS A 287 -10.52 2.56 -4.52
C HIS A 287 -9.42 2.37 -5.58
N GLU A 288 -8.40 1.56 -5.30
CA GLU A 288 -7.19 1.42 -6.12
C GLU A 288 -7.51 1.03 -7.57
N LEU A 289 -8.32 -0.02 -7.77
CA LEU A 289 -8.68 -0.46 -9.12
C LEU A 289 -9.49 0.59 -9.91
N SER A 290 -10.37 1.33 -9.24
CA SER A 290 -11.15 2.41 -9.88
C SER A 290 -10.23 3.57 -10.28
N ALA A 291 -9.35 4.03 -9.39
CA ALA A 291 -8.38 5.06 -9.70
C ALA A 291 -7.40 4.64 -10.81
N LEU A 292 -6.98 3.37 -10.85
CA LEU A 292 -6.16 2.82 -11.93
C LEU A 292 -6.88 2.83 -13.29
N ARG A 293 -8.18 2.49 -13.32
CA ARG A 293 -9.01 2.63 -14.54
C ARG A 293 -9.09 4.09 -15.00
N GLY A 294 -9.22 5.02 -14.05
CA GLY A 294 -9.19 6.46 -14.31
C GLY A 294 -7.80 7.01 -14.66
N ALA A 295 -6.77 6.18 -14.66
CA ALA A 295 -5.39 6.52 -14.99
C ALA A 295 -4.88 5.78 -16.24
N GLU A 296 -5.75 5.05 -16.96
CA GLU A 296 -5.32 4.18 -18.04
C GLU A 296 -4.51 4.95 -19.12
N ARG A 297 -5.02 6.07 -19.62
CA ARG A 297 -4.33 6.84 -20.67
C ARG A 297 -3.03 7.41 -20.15
N MET A 298 -3.01 7.88 -18.90
CA MET A 298 -1.79 8.36 -18.23
C MET A 298 -0.73 7.27 -18.14
N ILE A 299 -1.10 6.08 -17.66
CA ILE A 299 -0.19 4.94 -17.52
C ILE A 299 0.35 4.52 -18.89
N ARG A 300 -0.51 4.46 -19.92
CA ARG A 300 -0.07 4.18 -21.29
C ARG A 300 0.89 5.23 -21.85
N THR A 301 0.68 6.50 -21.49
CA THR A 301 1.45 7.64 -22.00
C THR A 301 2.81 7.74 -21.34
N PHE A 302 2.85 7.76 -20.00
CA PHE A 302 4.08 8.03 -19.25
C PHE A 302 4.79 6.78 -18.75
N ARG A 303 4.09 5.63 -18.69
CA ARG A 303 4.62 4.34 -18.19
C ARG A 303 5.31 4.46 -16.81
N PRO A 304 4.66 5.06 -15.81
CA PRO A 304 5.28 5.29 -14.51
C PRO A 304 5.60 3.98 -13.79
N LYS A 305 6.61 3.99 -12.91
CA LYS A 305 6.78 2.98 -11.87
C LYS A 305 5.55 2.98 -10.95
N LEU A 306 5.08 1.81 -10.50
CA LEU A 306 3.87 1.71 -9.67
C LEU A 306 4.16 1.04 -8.33
N ALA A 307 3.59 1.58 -7.24
CA ALA A 307 3.55 0.95 -5.92
C ALA A 307 2.10 1.00 -5.40
N ILE A 308 1.39 -0.11 -5.52
CA ILE A 308 -0.07 -0.18 -5.31
C ILE A 308 -0.38 -1.11 -4.14
N SER A 309 -1.14 -0.64 -3.14
CA SER A 309 -1.60 -1.48 -2.04
C SER A 309 -2.58 -2.56 -2.55
N LEU A 310 -2.47 -3.78 -2.02
CA LEU A 310 -3.35 -4.90 -2.38
C LEU A 310 -4.20 -5.42 -1.22
N TYR A 311 -4.09 -4.82 -0.03
CA TYR A 311 -4.60 -5.45 1.19
C TYR A 311 -6.03 -5.03 1.57
N HIS A 312 -6.61 -4.02 0.90
CA HIS A 312 -7.95 -3.50 1.23
C HIS A 312 -9.06 -4.46 0.82
N ARG A 313 -8.96 -5.11 -0.35
CA ARG A 313 -9.92 -6.13 -0.80
C ARG A 313 -9.20 -7.41 -1.18
N TRP A 314 -9.84 -8.55 -0.91
CA TRP A 314 -9.26 -9.83 -1.32
C TRP A 314 -9.15 -9.99 -2.84
N SER A 315 -10.00 -9.29 -3.61
CA SER A 315 -9.95 -9.30 -5.07
C SER A 315 -8.82 -8.46 -5.65
N ASP A 316 -8.29 -7.47 -4.91
CA ASP A 316 -7.17 -6.63 -5.35
C ASP A 316 -5.93 -7.47 -5.70
N TYR A 317 -5.74 -8.61 -5.01
CA TYR A 317 -4.68 -9.57 -5.29
C TYR A 317 -4.69 -10.16 -6.71
N PHE A 318 -5.78 -10.05 -7.46
CA PHE A 318 -5.83 -10.48 -8.86
C PHE A 318 -6.41 -9.46 -9.81
N GLU A 319 -7.38 -8.65 -9.41
CA GLU A 319 -7.98 -7.66 -10.31
C GLU A 319 -7.00 -6.53 -10.67
N ILE A 320 -6.17 -6.08 -9.72
CA ILE A 320 -5.17 -5.02 -9.97
C ILE A 320 -4.05 -5.54 -10.88
N PRO A 321 -3.38 -6.69 -10.58
CA PRO A 321 -2.43 -7.29 -11.52
C PRO A 321 -3.04 -7.60 -12.89
N ASP A 322 -4.27 -8.12 -12.96
CA ASP A 322 -4.97 -8.39 -14.23
C ASP A 322 -5.16 -7.09 -15.04
N PHE A 323 -5.60 -6.01 -14.40
CA PHE A 323 -5.79 -4.71 -15.06
C PHE A 323 -4.46 -4.18 -15.62
N ILE A 324 -3.42 -4.09 -14.79
CA ILE A 324 -2.11 -3.55 -15.20
C ILE A 324 -1.50 -4.40 -16.33
N ALA A 325 -1.60 -5.74 -16.23
CA ALA A 325 -1.12 -6.64 -17.27
C ALA A 325 -1.91 -6.48 -18.57
N GLY A 326 -3.23 -6.29 -18.49
CA GLY A 326 -4.10 -6.04 -19.64
C GLY A 326 -3.81 -4.75 -20.40
N LEU A 327 -3.00 -3.84 -19.84
CA LEU A 327 -2.52 -2.67 -20.57
C LEU A 327 -1.46 -3.04 -21.64
N ASP A 328 -0.84 -4.22 -21.55
CA ASP A 328 0.18 -4.73 -22.48
C ASP A 328 1.38 -3.77 -22.65
N LEU A 329 1.87 -3.24 -21.52
CA LEU A 329 2.98 -2.26 -21.48
C LEU A 329 4.32 -2.88 -21.07
N GLY A 330 4.38 -4.19 -20.81
CA GLY A 330 5.60 -4.89 -20.38
C GLY A 330 5.97 -4.66 -18.91
N TYR A 331 5.00 -4.37 -18.05
CA TYR A 331 5.22 -4.25 -16.60
C TYR A 331 5.66 -5.56 -15.97
N ARG A 332 6.71 -5.49 -15.16
CA ARG A 332 7.25 -6.57 -14.33
C ARG A 332 6.69 -6.43 -12.91
N PHE A 333 6.17 -7.52 -12.35
CA PHE A 333 5.42 -7.52 -11.09
C PHE A 333 6.21 -8.11 -9.92
N PHE A 334 6.25 -7.39 -8.81
CA PHE A 334 6.94 -7.78 -7.58
C PHE A 334 6.03 -7.57 -6.37
N LEU A 335 6.03 -8.52 -5.44
CA LEU A 335 5.23 -8.43 -4.22
C LEU A 335 6.12 -8.26 -2.98
N HIS A 336 5.70 -7.39 -2.07
CA HIS A 336 6.29 -7.26 -0.73
C HIS A 336 5.22 -7.00 0.34
N ASN A 337 5.52 -7.37 1.59
CA ASN A 337 4.62 -7.15 2.74
C ASN A 337 5.40 -6.49 3.87
N TYR A 338 4.89 -5.37 4.37
CA TYR A 338 5.60 -4.55 5.35
C TYR A 338 5.17 -4.78 6.80
N THR A 339 4.22 -5.68 7.03
CA THR A 339 3.86 -6.16 8.37
C THR A 339 4.16 -7.64 8.54
N ILE A 340 4.14 -8.13 9.78
CA ILE A 340 4.04 -9.57 10.06
C ILE A 340 2.57 -10.06 10.12
N SER A 341 1.65 -9.24 9.62
CA SER A 341 0.21 -9.45 9.57
C SER A 341 -0.31 -9.42 8.12
N ASP A 342 -1.63 -9.41 7.97
CA ASP A 342 -2.38 -9.41 6.72
C ASP A 342 -2.51 -8.03 6.02
N GLY A 343 -2.01 -6.95 6.60
CA GLY A 343 -2.01 -5.60 6.01
C GLY A 343 -0.66 -5.19 5.40
N GLU A 344 -0.64 -4.02 4.76
CA GLU A 344 0.58 -3.39 4.22
C GLU A 344 1.28 -4.21 3.12
N THR A 345 0.49 -4.94 2.32
CA THR A 345 0.97 -5.64 1.12
C THR A 345 0.97 -4.68 -0.06
N VAL A 346 2.12 -4.55 -0.73
CA VAL A 346 2.31 -3.64 -1.87
C VAL A 346 2.76 -4.44 -3.10
N LEU A 347 2.07 -4.20 -4.22
CA LEU A 347 2.47 -4.60 -5.56
C LEU A 347 3.33 -3.52 -6.19
N TYR A 348 4.54 -3.90 -6.56
CA TYR A 348 5.47 -3.05 -7.27
C TYR A 348 5.52 -3.43 -8.74
N CYS A 349 5.39 -2.44 -9.62
CA CYS A 349 5.46 -2.62 -11.05
C CYS A 349 6.54 -1.72 -11.67
N ALA A 350 7.41 -2.31 -12.48
CA ALA A 350 8.43 -1.60 -13.24
C ALA A 350 8.27 -1.87 -14.74
N VAL A 351 8.46 -0.86 -15.58
CA VAL A 351 8.61 -1.05 -17.04
C VAL A 351 10.10 -0.97 -17.38
N HIS A 352 10.53 -1.74 -18.37
CA HIS A 352 11.88 -1.67 -18.93
C HIS A 352 12.12 -0.43 -19.78
#